data_AF-A0A317W741-F1
#
_entry.id   AF-A0A317W741-F1
#
_cell.length_a   1.000
_cell.length_b   1.000
_cell.length_c   1.000
_cell.angle_alpha   90.00
_cell.angle_beta   90.00
_cell.angle_gamma   90.00
#
_symmetry.space_group_name_H-M   'P 1'
#
loop_
_entity.id
_entity.type
_entity.pdbx_description
1 polymer ?
#
loop_
_entity_poly.entity_id
_entity_poly.type
_entity_poly.pdbx_seq_one_letter_code
_entity_poly.pdbx_strand_id
1 'polypeptide(L)'
;MTFTEHIVYWDVKPFDDWFEPSDAFTAQTGITHWAVSSESRSGIYRYILWIFLESGASGFGRDYRFVDESGDTYCLTCWTDGNHSLNYNSDKPNIVRVFAEDK
;
A
#
# COMPACT_ATOMS: atom_id res chain seq x y z
N MET A 1 14.11 -2.67 13.61
CA MET A 1 13.06 -2.01 12.83
C MET A 1 11.74 -2.39 13.46
N THR A 2 11.00 -1.40 13.95
CA THR A 2 9.65 -1.58 14.50
C THR A 2 8.65 -1.13 13.44
N PHE A 3 7.51 -1.82 13.40
CA PHE A 3 6.42 -1.50 12.50
C PHE A 3 5.22 -1.09 13.33
N THR A 4 4.58 0.01 12.95
CA THR A 4 3.28 0.40 13.50
C THR A 4 2.16 -0.19 12.64
N GLU A 5 1.18 -0.83 13.29
CA GLU A 5 -0.03 -1.35 12.64
C GLU A 5 -1.08 -0.25 12.47
N HIS A 6 -1.64 -0.17 11.26
CA HIS A 6 -2.77 0.69 10.94
C HIS A 6 -3.90 -0.18 10.38
N ILE A 7 -5.04 -0.18 11.06
CA ILE A 7 -6.27 -0.82 10.54
C ILE A 7 -6.86 0.08 9.47
N VAL A 8 -7.12 -0.49 8.29
CA VAL A 8 -7.65 0.21 7.13
C VAL A 8 -8.75 -0.63 6.47
N TYR A 9 -9.37 -0.08 5.42
CA TYR A 9 -10.18 -0.85 4.49
C TYR A 9 -10.02 -0.28 3.09
N TRP A 10 -9.14 -0.90 2.30
CA TRP A 10 -8.83 -0.47 0.94
C TRP A 10 -9.46 -1.45 -0.04
N ASP A 11 -10.63 -1.06 -0.52
CA ASP A 11 -11.40 -1.81 -1.51
C ASP A 11 -10.66 -1.93 -2.84
N VAL A 12 -10.81 -3.07 -3.50
CA VAL A 12 -10.56 -3.17 -4.95
C VAL A 12 -11.57 -2.33 -5.71
N LYS A 13 -11.07 -1.42 -6.56
CA LYS A 13 -11.84 -0.56 -7.46
C LYS A 13 -11.34 -0.68 -8.91
N PRO A 14 -12.11 -0.16 -9.89
CA PRO A 14 -11.61 0.02 -11.25
C PRO A 14 -10.29 0.81 -11.30
N PHE A 15 -9.54 0.66 -12.40
CA PHE A 15 -8.26 1.36 -12.58
C PHE A 15 -8.44 2.89 -12.50
N ASP A 16 -7.48 3.59 -11.89
CA ASP A 16 -7.41 5.05 -11.65
C ASP A 16 -8.29 5.65 -10.53
N ASP A 17 -9.00 4.84 -9.73
CA ASP A 17 -9.66 5.34 -8.51
C ASP A 17 -8.66 5.47 -7.35
N TRP A 18 -8.11 6.67 -7.19
CA TRP A 18 -7.19 7.03 -6.10
C TRP A 18 -7.93 7.58 -4.88
N PHE A 19 -7.46 7.17 -3.70
CA PHE A 19 -8.02 7.58 -2.42
C PHE A 19 -6.99 8.31 -1.57
N GLU A 20 -7.42 9.42 -0.96
CA GLU A 20 -6.62 10.17 0.00
C GLU A 20 -6.91 9.64 1.43
N PRO A 21 -5.89 9.25 2.21
CA PRO A 21 -6.07 8.93 3.62
C PRO A 21 -6.18 10.21 4.45
N SER A 22 -6.50 10.06 5.74
CA SER A 22 -6.48 11.19 6.68
C SER A 22 -5.05 11.74 6.87
N ASP A 23 -4.92 13.03 7.17
CA ASP A 23 -3.63 13.68 7.50
C ASP A 23 -2.84 12.93 8.59
N ALA A 24 -3.50 12.36 9.59
CA ALA A 24 -2.85 11.60 10.66
C ALA A 24 -2.16 10.33 10.14
N PHE A 25 -2.82 9.61 9.23
CA PHE A 25 -2.26 8.44 8.57
C PHE A 25 -1.09 8.84 7.66
N THR A 26 -1.23 9.93 6.90
CA THR A 26 -0.15 10.46 6.06
C THR A 26 1.07 10.85 6.88
N ALA A 27 0.88 11.55 8.01
CA ALA A 27 1.99 11.97 8.87
C ALA A 27 2.76 10.78 9.48
N GLN A 28 2.07 9.67 9.76
CA GLN A 28 2.68 8.46 10.34
C GLN A 28 3.34 7.59 9.26
N THR A 29 2.64 7.37 8.15
CA THR A 29 3.03 6.38 7.14
C THR A 29 3.76 6.99 5.96
N GLY A 30 3.62 8.29 5.70
CA GLY A 30 4.12 8.94 4.49
C GLY A 30 3.31 8.67 3.22
N ILE A 31 2.29 7.81 3.29
CA ILE A 31 1.41 7.50 2.16
C ILE A 31 0.38 8.61 2.03
N THR A 32 0.39 9.31 0.90
CA THR A 32 -0.56 10.41 0.62
C THR A 32 -1.75 9.95 -0.19
N HIS A 33 -1.60 8.91 -1.01
CA HIS A 33 -2.67 8.36 -1.83
C HIS A 33 -2.44 6.87 -2.06
N TRP A 34 -3.52 6.11 -2.26
CA TRP A 34 -3.46 4.70 -2.60
C TRP A 34 -4.56 4.31 -3.60
N ALA A 35 -4.36 3.20 -4.29
CA ALA A 35 -5.37 2.59 -5.14
C ALA A 35 -5.17 1.07 -5.17
N VAL A 36 -6.26 0.29 -5.13
CA VAL A 36 -6.22 -1.16 -5.32
C VAL A 36 -7.08 -1.51 -6.52
N SER A 37 -6.52 -2.24 -7.49
CA SER A 37 -7.22 -2.55 -8.73
C SER A 37 -7.08 -4.02 -9.13
N SER A 38 -8.12 -4.56 -9.76
CA SER A 38 -8.12 -5.87 -10.44
C SER A 38 -7.51 -5.82 -11.84
N GLU A 39 -7.10 -4.64 -12.31
CA GLU A 39 -6.45 -4.47 -13.62
C GLU A 39 -4.92 -4.54 -13.48
N SER A 40 -4.41 -5.61 -12.87
CA SER A 40 -2.97 -5.83 -12.89
C SER A 40 -2.49 -5.99 -14.33
N ARG A 41 -1.50 -5.19 -14.72
CA ARG A 41 -0.85 -5.30 -16.04
C ARG A 41 0.05 -6.53 -16.14
N SER A 42 0.25 -7.26 -15.04
CA SER A 42 0.94 -8.54 -15.03
C SER A 42 -0.05 -9.65 -15.40
N GLY A 43 0.23 -10.41 -16.45
CA GLY A 43 -0.57 -11.60 -16.80
C GLY A 43 -0.51 -12.74 -15.76
N ILE A 44 0.20 -12.56 -14.65
CA ILE A 44 0.41 -13.57 -13.59
C ILE A 44 -0.35 -13.19 -12.31
N TYR A 45 -0.56 -11.90 -12.06
CA TYR A 45 -1.19 -11.41 -10.85
C TYR A 45 -2.56 -10.83 -11.18
N ARG A 46 -3.54 -11.06 -10.30
CA ARG A 46 -4.91 -10.57 -10.48
C ARG A 46 -5.09 -9.14 -9.98
N TYR A 47 -4.27 -8.71 -9.01
CA TYR A 47 -4.44 -7.42 -8.36
C TYR A 47 -3.14 -6.62 -8.32
N ILE A 48 -3.28 -5.31 -8.30
CA ILE A 48 -2.20 -4.36 -8.10
C ILE A 48 -2.60 -3.36 -7.01
N LEU A 49 -1.71 -3.15 -6.05
CA LEU A 49 -1.78 -2.07 -5.07
C LEU A 49 -0.80 -0.99 -5.50
N TRP A 50 -1.28 0.25 -5.57
CA TRP A 50 -0.47 1.44 -5.75
C TRP A 50 -0.48 2.28 -4.47
N ILE A 51 0.67 2.86 -4.13
CA ILE A 51 0.79 3.87 -3.09
C ILE A 51 1.65 5.02 -3.60
N PHE A 52 1.35 6.23 -3.14
CA PHE A 52 2.16 7.41 -3.40
C PHE A 52 2.75 7.93 -2.08
N LEU A 53 4.06 8.17 -2.05
CA LEU A 53 4.77 8.70 -0.90
C LEU A 53 5.07 10.19 -1.07
N GLU A 54 4.86 10.99 -0.01
CA GLU A 54 5.24 12.40 0.02
C GLU A 54 6.76 12.60 -0.11
N SER A 55 7.19 13.72 -0.67
CA SER A 55 8.60 14.13 -0.71
C SER A 55 9.20 14.18 0.69
N GLY A 56 10.33 13.48 0.90
CA GLY A 56 11.00 13.36 2.19
C GLY A 56 10.39 12.32 3.15
N ALA A 57 9.38 11.56 2.72
CA ALA A 57 8.79 10.51 3.52
C ALA A 57 9.56 9.18 3.43
N SER A 58 10.12 8.86 2.27
CA SER A 58 10.74 7.56 1.97
C SER A 58 12.17 7.38 2.46
N GLY A 59 12.76 8.38 3.11
CA GLY A 59 14.15 8.45 3.58
C GLY A 59 14.97 7.16 3.38
N PHE A 60 15.62 7.00 2.23
CA PHE A 60 16.42 5.83 1.84
C PHE A 60 15.83 4.46 2.21
N GLY A 61 14.76 4.05 1.52
CA GLY A 61 14.25 2.68 1.59
C GLY A 61 13.34 2.46 2.80
N ARG A 62 12.05 2.74 2.60
CA ARG A 62 11.00 2.44 3.60
C ARG A 62 10.29 1.14 3.24
N ASP A 63 10.17 0.24 4.20
CA ASP A 63 9.41 -0.99 4.04
C ASP A 63 7.96 -0.85 4.52
N TYR A 64 7.04 -1.41 3.74
CA TYR A 64 5.64 -1.57 4.09
C TYR A 64 5.24 -3.04 4.03
N ARG A 65 4.28 -3.41 4.87
CA ARG A 65 3.56 -4.67 4.75
C ARG A 65 2.06 -4.42 4.64
N PHE A 66 1.43 -5.07 3.68
CA PHE A 66 0.01 -4.99 3.43
C PHE A 66 -0.60 -6.35 3.72
N VAL A 67 -1.71 -6.37 4.46
CA VAL A 67 -2.43 -7.60 4.78
C VAL A 67 -3.84 -7.52 4.24
N ASP A 68 -4.23 -8.56 3.52
CA ASP A 68 -5.56 -8.68 2.93
C ASP A 68 -6.60 -9.32 3.88
N GLU A 69 -7.84 -9.45 3.42
CA GLU A 69 -8.94 -10.07 4.16
C GLU A 69 -8.81 -11.59 4.32
N SER A 70 -7.97 -12.27 3.53
CA SER A 70 -7.59 -13.68 3.75
C SER A 70 -6.51 -13.83 4.83
N GLY A 71 -5.80 -12.75 5.16
CA GLY A 71 -4.69 -12.74 6.11
C GLY A 71 -3.33 -12.91 5.45
N ASP A 72 -3.24 -12.91 4.13
CA ASP A 72 -1.98 -12.97 3.40
C ASP A 72 -1.25 -11.64 3.50
N THR A 73 0.08 -11.69 3.57
CA THR A 73 0.93 -10.51 3.77
C THR A 73 1.84 -10.29 2.57
N TYR A 74 1.92 -9.04 2.13
CA TYR A 74 2.73 -8.62 1.00
C TYR A 74 3.66 -7.48 1.38
N CYS A 75 4.93 -7.58 1.01
CA CYS A 75 5.95 -6.60 1.35
C CYS A 75 6.27 -5.69 0.15
N LEU A 76 6.48 -4.41 0.41
CA LEU A 76 6.89 -3.42 -0.58
C LEU A 76 7.96 -2.51 0.00
N THR A 77 9.14 -2.53 -0.61
CA THR A 77 10.24 -1.60 -0.30
C THR A 77 10.17 -0.41 -1.24
N CYS A 78 10.02 0.79 -0.67
CA CYS A 78 9.95 2.05 -1.40
C CYS A 78 11.28 2.81 -1.26
N TRP A 79 12.07 2.81 -2.32
CA TRP A 79 13.43 3.39 -2.31
C TRP A 79 13.48 4.90 -2.47
N THR A 80 12.44 5.49 -3.07
CA THR A 80 12.33 6.92 -3.35
C THR A 80 10.92 7.40 -3.04
N ASP A 81 10.71 8.71 -3.03
CA ASP A 81 9.36 9.27 -2.96
C ASP A 81 8.62 9.04 -4.28
N GLY A 82 7.31 9.27 -4.28
CA GLY A 82 6.47 9.09 -5.45
C GLY A 82 5.74 7.75 -5.49
N ASN A 83 5.46 7.29 -6.71
CA ASN A 83 4.54 6.18 -6.95
C ASN A 83 5.24 4.82 -6.87
N HIS A 84 4.67 3.90 -6.09
CA HIS A 84 5.14 2.52 -5.94
C HIS A 84 3.99 1.56 -6.14
N SER A 85 4.31 0.33 -6.57
CA SER A 85 3.30 -0.71 -6.70
C SER A 85 3.78 -2.08 -6.32
N LEU A 86 2.80 -2.90 -5.97
CA LEU A 86 2.92 -4.31 -5.66
C LEU A 86 1.85 -5.05 -6.45
N ASN A 87 2.24 -6.12 -7.14
CA ASN A 87 1.30 -7.04 -7.76
C ASN A 87 1.11 -8.28 -6.88
N TYR A 88 -0.12 -8.75 -6.73
CA TYR A 88 -0.43 -9.87 -5.85
C TYR A 88 -1.66 -10.67 -6.30
N ASN A 89 -1.83 -11.84 -5.68
CA ASN A 89 -2.97 -12.72 -5.85
C ASN A 89 -3.58 -12.97 -4.46
N SER A 90 -4.91 -12.86 -4.38
CA SER A 90 -5.68 -13.09 -3.17
C SER A 90 -7.06 -13.63 -3.53
N ASP A 91 -7.65 -14.40 -2.62
CA ASP A 91 -9.06 -14.78 -2.71
C ASP A 91 -9.99 -13.71 -2.11
N LYS A 92 -9.45 -12.83 -1.25
CA LYS A 92 -10.15 -11.67 -0.68
C LYS A 92 -9.21 -10.44 -0.71
N PRO A 93 -9.15 -9.73 -1.85
CA PRO A 93 -8.05 -8.82 -2.18
C PRO A 93 -8.07 -7.46 -1.46
N ASN A 94 -9.12 -7.14 -0.70
CA ASN A 94 -9.16 -5.86 -0.01
C ASN A 94 -8.07 -5.82 1.06
N ILE A 95 -7.31 -4.72 1.12
CA ILE A 95 -6.29 -4.54 2.15
C ILE A 95 -6.95 -4.01 3.41
N VAL A 96 -6.73 -4.70 4.52
CA VAL A 96 -7.34 -4.37 5.82
C VAL A 96 -6.35 -3.90 6.85
N ARG A 97 -5.04 -4.11 6.61
CA ARG A 97 -3.98 -3.61 7.48
C ARG A 97 -2.76 -3.16 6.70
N VAL A 98 -2.17 -2.08 7.18
CA VAL A 98 -0.88 -1.56 6.72
C VAL A 98 0.07 -1.52 7.90
N PHE A 99 1.27 -2.05 7.70
CA PHE A 99 2.38 -1.92 8.63
C PHE A 99 3.42 -1.01 8.00
N ALA A 100 3.65 0.15 8.59
CA ALA A 100 4.68 1.10 8.16
C ALA A 100 5.85 1.06 9.14
N GLU A 101 7.07 1.12 8.61
CA GLU A 101 8.27 1.21 9.44
C GLU A 101 8.35 2.58 10.15
N ASP A 102 8.61 2.55 11.45
CA ASP A 102 8.79 3.75 12.27
C ASP A 102 10.08 4.50 11.87
N LYS A 103 10.07 5.84 11.96
CA LYS A 103 11.27 6.67 11.72
C LYS A 103 12.26 6.63 12.89
#